data_AF-A0A7S3KRH5-F1
#
_entry.id   AF-A0A7S3KRH5-F1
#
_cell.length_a   1.000
_cell.length_b   1.000
_cell.length_c   1.000
_cell.angle_alpha   90.00
_cell.angle_beta   90.00
_cell.angle_gamma   90.00
#
_symmetry.space_group_name_H-M   'P 1'
#
loop_
_entity.id
_entity.type
_entity.pdbx_description
1 polymer ?
#
loop_
_entity_poly.entity_id
_entity_poly.type
_entity_poly.pdbx_seq_one_letter_code
_entity_poly.pdbx_strand_id
1 'polypeptide(L)'
;MDRTGSNINPNLESFGIEGNITGPAGVENSIQKATKRFVSRTDSNIKASMVMIKGFIRALNLTRSCSEMALDLYAAGEKKSIFPSKPIEARLAACVYMASKIVGRSKDLKELLSVVRLKRRDVTRC
;
A
#
# COMPACT_ATOMS: atom_id res chain seq x y z
N MET A 1 -2.00 -19.64 -25.66
CA MET A 1 -2.85 -18.45 -25.45
C MET A 1 -1.94 -17.34 -25.00
N ASP A 2 -1.68 -16.37 -25.86
CA ASP A 2 -0.78 -15.25 -25.57
C ASP A 2 -1.43 -14.25 -24.61
N ARG A 3 -0.62 -13.70 -23.69
CA ARG A 3 -1.06 -12.70 -22.72
C ARG A 3 -1.09 -11.32 -23.39
N THR A 4 -2.26 -10.90 -23.86
CA THR A 4 -2.47 -9.60 -24.54
C THR A 4 -2.67 -8.42 -23.60
N GLY A 5 -2.64 -8.63 -22.27
CA GLY A 5 -2.97 -7.59 -21.28
C GLY A 5 -2.13 -7.62 -19.99
N SER A 6 -1.98 -6.42 -19.42
CA SER A 6 -1.38 -6.19 -18.10
C SER A 6 -2.44 -6.19 -16.99
N ASN A 7 -2.04 -6.53 -15.76
CA ASN A 7 -2.95 -6.47 -14.62
C ASN A 7 -3.20 -5.00 -14.24
N ILE A 8 -4.46 -4.58 -14.24
CA ILE A 8 -4.88 -3.28 -13.74
C ILE A 8 -5.04 -3.32 -12.22
N ASN A 9 -4.79 -2.19 -11.55
CA ASN A 9 -5.05 -2.05 -10.13
C ASN A 9 -6.09 -0.93 -9.90
N PRO A 10 -7.33 -1.28 -9.50
CA PRO A 10 -8.42 -0.32 -9.35
C PRO A 10 -8.21 0.68 -8.19
N ASN A 11 -7.26 0.42 -7.30
CA ASN A 11 -6.94 1.31 -6.19
C ASN A 11 -6.05 2.50 -6.58
N LEU A 12 -5.42 2.45 -7.76
CA LEU A 12 -4.61 3.56 -8.29
C LEU A 12 -5.50 4.48 -9.14
N GLU A 13 -5.27 5.80 -9.08
CA GLU A 13 -5.95 6.79 -9.94
C GLU A 13 -5.65 6.52 -11.42
N SER A 14 -4.41 6.18 -11.76
CA SER A 14 -4.03 5.84 -13.13
C SER A 14 -4.42 4.42 -13.54
N PHE A 15 -5.15 3.68 -12.69
CA PHE A 15 -5.49 2.26 -12.86
C PHE A 15 -4.29 1.32 -13.06
N GLY A 16 -3.06 1.79 -12.80
CA GLY A 16 -1.83 1.08 -13.12
C GLY A 16 -1.48 1.04 -14.62
N ILE A 17 -2.07 1.94 -15.42
CA ILE A 17 -1.73 2.13 -16.84
C ILE A 17 -0.45 2.97 -16.92
N GLU A 18 0.64 2.41 -16.42
CA GLU A 18 1.96 3.02 -16.45
C GLU A 18 2.95 2.04 -17.08
N GLY A 19 3.75 2.54 -18.02
CA GLY A 19 4.80 1.77 -18.68
C GLY A 19 6.16 2.07 -18.06
N ASN A 20 6.94 1.03 -17.77
CA ASN A 20 8.37 1.22 -17.53
C ASN A 20 9.06 1.43 -18.87
N ILE A 21 9.74 2.56 -19.01
CA ILE A 21 10.58 2.85 -20.17
C ILE A 21 11.96 2.28 -19.88
N THR A 22 12.39 1.31 -20.69
CA THR A 22 13.73 0.70 -20.65
C THR A 22 14.40 0.87 -22.00
N GLY A 23 15.73 1.03 -22.02
CA GLY A 23 16.49 1.27 -23.24
C GLY A 23 17.99 1.21 -22.98
N PRO A 24 18.85 1.47 -23.99
CA PRO A 24 20.29 1.47 -23.81
C PRO A 24 20.74 2.49 -22.76
N ALA A 25 21.72 2.07 -21.95
CA ALA A 25 22.22 2.81 -20.79
C ALA A 25 22.64 4.25 -21.17
N GLY A 26 22.01 5.24 -20.55
CA GLY A 26 22.28 6.67 -20.75
C GLY A 26 21.06 7.47 -21.22
N VAL A 27 20.32 6.96 -22.22
CA VAL A 27 19.08 7.61 -22.71
C VAL A 27 17.90 7.29 -21.80
N GLU A 28 17.87 6.09 -21.21
CA GLU A 28 16.78 5.67 -20.32
C GLU A 28 16.66 6.53 -19.06
N ASN A 29 17.78 6.98 -18.48
CA ASN A 29 17.76 7.72 -17.22
C ASN A 29 17.11 9.11 -17.36
N SER A 30 17.36 9.80 -18.49
CA SER A 30 16.76 11.12 -18.75
C SER A 30 15.26 11.01 -18.98
N ILE A 31 14.84 10.00 -19.74
CA ILE A 31 13.43 9.74 -20.03
C ILE A 31 12.69 9.27 -18.77
N GLN A 32 13.22 8.30 -18.01
CA GLN A 32 12.64 7.86 -16.74
C GLN A 32 12.47 9.01 -15.74
N LYS A 33 13.45 9.94 -15.69
CA LYS A 33 13.37 11.13 -14.85
C LYS A 33 12.27 12.09 -15.32
N ALA A 34 12.07 12.25 -16.62
CA ALA A 34 10.97 13.04 -17.19
C ALA A 34 9.62 12.38 -16.88
N THR A 35 9.49 11.06 -17.06
CA THR A 35 8.26 10.30 -16.81
C THR A 35 7.84 10.33 -15.35
N LYS A 36 8.78 10.29 -14.40
CA LYS A 36 8.50 10.43 -12.95
C LYS A 36 7.73 11.71 -12.60
N ARG A 37 7.80 12.76 -13.44
CA ARG A 37 7.05 14.02 -13.22
C ARG A 37 5.55 13.88 -13.45
N PHE A 38 5.14 12.90 -14.26
CA PHE A 38 3.74 12.65 -14.60
C PHE A 38 3.08 11.61 -13.68
N VAL A 39 3.85 10.99 -12.77
CA VAL A 39 3.31 10.06 -11.79
C VAL A 39 2.53 10.84 -10.73
N SER A 40 1.24 10.51 -10.55
CA SER A 40 0.42 11.09 -9.49
C SER A 40 1.07 10.85 -8.12
N ARG A 41 1.10 11.90 -7.29
CA ARG A 41 1.61 11.80 -5.91
C ARG A 41 0.78 10.80 -5.10
N THR A 42 -0.54 10.77 -5.31
CA THR A 42 -1.46 9.83 -4.68
C THR A 42 -1.08 8.39 -5.04
N ASP A 43 -0.86 8.12 -6.34
CA ASP A 43 -0.47 6.78 -6.81
C ASP A 43 0.89 6.35 -6.27
N SER A 44 1.86 7.26 -6.20
CA SER A 44 3.15 7.00 -5.57
C SER A 44 2.98 6.62 -4.09
N ASN A 45 2.16 7.36 -3.35
CA ASN A 45 1.87 7.09 -1.94
C ASN A 45 1.16 5.74 -1.75
N ILE A 46 0.19 5.40 -2.61
CA ILE A 46 -0.54 4.13 -2.56
C ILE A 46 0.41 2.96 -2.89
N LYS A 47 1.31 3.10 -3.86
CA LYS A 47 2.33 2.08 -4.17
C LYS A 47 3.30 1.86 -3.01
N ALA A 48 3.80 2.95 -2.42
CA ALA A 48 4.66 2.87 -1.24
C ALA A 48 3.94 2.16 -0.08
N SER A 49 2.66 2.48 0.12
CA SER A 49 1.78 1.85 1.10
C SER A 49 1.59 0.36 0.85
N MET A 50 1.40 -0.05 -0.40
CA MET A 50 1.26 -1.45 -0.79
C MET A 50 2.50 -2.27 -0.42
N VAL A 51 3.71 -1.72 -0.61
CA VAL A 51 4.96 -2.38 -0.21
C VAL A 51 5.03 -2.55 1.31
N MET A 52 4.70 -1.51 2.06
CA MET A 52 4.69 -1.56 3.53
C MET A 52 3.66 -2.55 4.09
N ILE A 53 2.42 -2.53 3.58
CA ILE A 53 1.36 -3.48 3.96
C ILE A 53 1.84 -4.91 3.72
N LYS A 54 2.42 -5.22 2.55
CA LYS A 54 2.97 -6.55 2.26
C LYS A 54 4.06 -6.95 3.25
N GLY A 55 4.91 -6.00 3.67
CA GLY A 55 5.89 -6.19 4.73
C GLY A 55 5.24 -6.58 6.06
N PHE A 56 4.20 -5.87 6.51
CA PHE A 56 3.47 -6.17 7.74
C PHE A 56 2.76 -7.52 7.69
N ILE A 57 2.08 -7.82 6.59
CA ILE A 57 1.41 -9.11 6.36
C ILE A 57 2.42 -10.26 6.43
N ARG A 58 3.60 -10.11 5.81
CA ARG A 58 4.67 -11.12 5.86
C ARG A 58 5.21 -11.29 7.29
N ALA A 59 5.46 -10.20 8.01
CA ALA A 59 5.94 -10.26 9.39
C ALA A 59 4.94 -10.94 10.34
N LEU A 60 3.64 -10.77 10.09
CA LEU A 60 2.55 -11.33 10.89
C LEU A 60 2.07 -12.71 10.41
N ASN A 61 2.68 -13.26 9.35
CA ASN A 61 2.24 -14.50 8.70
C ASN A 61 0.74 -14.50 8.33
N LEU A 62 0.25 -13.36 7.83
CA LEU A 62 -1.13 -13.20 7.37
C LEU A 62 -1.27 -13.59 5.89
N THR A 63 -2.50 -13.87 5.45
CA THR A 63 -2.78 -14.30 4.08
C THR A 63 -2.76 -13.13 3.09
N ARG A 64 -2.60 -13.45 1.80
CA ARG A 64 -2.67 -12.45 0.72
C ARG A 64 -4.01 -11.71 0.70
N SER A 65 -5.12 -12.37 1.04
CA SER A 65 -6.44 -11.74 1.13
C SER A 65 -6.46 -10.57 2.13
N CYS A 66 -5.72 -10.67 3.24
CA CYS A 66 -5.57 -9.54 4.18
C CYS A 66 -4.82 -8.36 3.55
N SER A 67 -3.86 -8.61 2.65
CA SER A 67 -3.10 -7.54 2.00
C SER A 67 -3.95 -6.74 1.00
N GLU A 68 -4.83 -7.41 0.27
CA GLU A 68 -5.73 -6.77 -0.70
C GLU A 68 -6.78 -5.95 0.06
N MET A 69 -7.42 -6.54 1.07
CA MET A 69 -8.41 -5.84 1.90
C MET A 69 -7.82 -4.65 2.67
N ALA A 70 -6.59 -4.77 3.20
CA ALA A 70 -5.94 -3.65 3.88
C ALA A 70 -5.64 -2.49 2.92
N LEU A 71 -5.29 -2.80 1.66
CA LEU A 71 -5.06 -1.80 0.62
C LEU A 71 -6.36 -1.11 0.22
N ASP A 72 -7.46 -1.85 0.08
CA ASP A 72 -8.78 -1.30 -0.23
C ASP A 72 -9.25 -0.33 0.87
N LEU A 73 -9.08 -0.73 2.14
CA LEU A 73 -9.39 0.13 3.30
C LEU A 73 -8.54 1.40 3.30
N TYR A 74 -7.25 1.29 3.03
CA TYR A 74 -6.36 2.44 2.96
C TYR A 74 -6.73 3.39 1.82
N ALA A 75 -6.96 2.87 0.62
CA ALA A 75 -7.35 3.65 -0.55
C ALA A 75 -8.71 4.35 -0.33
N ALA A 76 -9.69 3.65 0.26
CA ALA A 76 -10.97 4.24 0.63
C ALA A 76 -10.83 5.33 1.71
N GLY A 77 -9.94 5.13 2.68
CA GLY A 77 -9.68 6.08 3.75
C GLY A 77 -8.97 7.35 3.27
N GLU A 78 -7.99 7.23 2.37
CA GLU A 78 -7.32 8.37 1.73
C GLU A 78 -8.29 9.17 0.86
N LYS A 79 -9.14 8.50 0.07
CA LYS A 79 -10.17 9.17 -0.77
C LYS A 79 -11.16 9.97 0.08
N LYS A 80 -11.48 9.51 1.29
CA LYS A 80 -12.41 10.18 2.21
C LYS A 80 -11.70 11.10 3.22
N SER A 81 -10.36 11.19 3.18
CA SER A 81 -9.54 11.97 4.12
C SER A 81 -9.90 11.77 5.60
N ILE A 82 -10.26 10.54 5.99
CA ILE A 82 -10.70 10.23 7.37
C ILE A 82 -9.55 10.05 8.34
N PHE A 83 -8.33 9.91 7.82
CA PHE A 83 -7.20 9.58 8.66
C PHE A 83 -6.68 10.80 9.45
N PRO A 84 -6.35 10.63 10.74
CA PRO A 84 -5.73 11.68 11.52
C PRO A 84 -4.32 12.01 11.01
N SER A 85 -3.77 13.15 11.43
CA SER A 85 -2.39 13.61 11.16
C SER A 85 -1.34 12.74 11.88
N LYS A 86 -1.32 11.47 11.52
CA LYS A 86 -0.46 10.41 12.07
C LYS A 86 0.48 9.90 10.98
N PRO A 87 1.64 9.33 11.36
CA PRO A 87 2.55 8.78 10.38
C PRO A 87 1.86 7.71 9.54
N ILE A 88 2.26 7.61 8.27
CA ILE A 88 1.67 6.66 7.32
C ILE A 88 1.70 5.22 7.87
N GLU A 89 2.76 4.84 8.56
CA GLU A 89 2.92 3.53 9.21
C GLU A 89 1.81 3.26 10.23
N ALA A 90 1.36 4.27 11.01
CA ALA A 90 0.29 4.10 11.98
C ALA A 90 -1.06 3.83 11.29
N ARG A 91 -1.32 4.55 10.20
CA ARG A 91 -2.55 4.42 9.41
C ARG A 91 -2.60 3.04 8.74
N LEU A 92 -1.48 2.62 8.13
CA LEU A 92 -1.35 1.31 7.50
C LEU A 92 -1.46 0.17 8.52
N ALA A 93 -0.86 0.32 9.70
CA ALA A 93 -1.00 -0.66 10.78
C ALA A 93 -2.47 -0.80 11.22
N ALA A 94 -3.20 0.30 11.37
CA ALA A 94 -4.62 0.29 11.70
C ALA A 94 -5.45 -0.40 10.60
N CYS A 95 -5.17 -0.13 9.32
CA CYS A 95 -5.82 -0.82 8.18
C CYS A 95 -5.53 -2.33 8.19
N VAL A 96 -4.30 -2.75 8.46
CA VAL A 96 -3.93 -4.17 8.55
C VAL A 96 -4.62 -4.84 9.74
N TYR A 97 -4.70 -4.17 10.89
CA TYR A 97 -5.43 -4.66 12.05
C TYR A 97 -6.91 -4.89 11.71
N MET A 98 -7.57 -3.89 11.12
CA MET A 98 -8.97 -3.98 10.69
C MET A 98 -9.19 -5.11 9.67
N ALA A 99 -8.33 -5.19 8.64
CA ALA A 99 -8.41 -6.25 7.63
C ALA A 99 -8.26 -7.65 8.26
N SER A 100 -7.33 -7.81 9.21
CA SER A 100 -7.15 -9.09 9.92
C SER A 100 -8.40 -9.51 10.70
N LYS A 101 -9.14 -8.55 11.25
CA LYS A 101 -10.41 -8.79 11.96
C LYS A 101 -11.52 -9.20 11.01
N ILE A 102 -11.66 -8.51 9.88
CA ILE A 102 -12.69 -8.81 8.87
C ILE A 102 -12.47 -10.19 8.26
N VAL A 103 -11.23 -10.57 7.98
CA VAL A 103 -10.87 -11.90 7.42
C VAL A 103 -10.95 -13.01 8.50
N GLY A 104 -11.20 -12.68 9.76
CA GLY A 104 -11.31 -13.65 10.86
C GLY A 104 -9.97 -14.21 11.36
N ARG A 105 -8.84 -13.73 10.83
CA ARG A 105 -7.48 -14.05 11.30
C ARG A 105 -7.03 -13.01 12.32
N SER A 106 -7.74 -12.94 13.44
CA SER A 106 -7.44 -12.02 14.54
C SER A 106 -6.03 -12.27 15.08
N LYS A 107 -5.06 -11.45 14.68
CA LYS A 107 -3.77 -11.35 15.37
C LYS A 107 -3.90 -10.40 16.56
N ASP A 108 -3.10 -10.62 17.62
CA ASP A 108 -3.16 -9.76 18.80
C ASP A 108 -2.58 -8.39 18.48
N LEU A 109 -3.17 -7.33 19.02
CA LEU A 109 -2.67 -5.96 18.84
C LEU A 109 -1.21 -5.83 19.30
N LYS A 110 -0.76 -6.65 20.27
CA LYS A 110 0.64 -6.71 20.70
C LYS A 110 1.59 -7.20 19.60
N GLU A 111 1.20 -8.20 18.80
CA GLU A 111 2.04 -8.70 17.69
C GLU A 111 2.20 -7.63 16.60
N LEU A 112 1.14 -6.88 16.32
CA LEU A 112 1.23 -5.77 15.37
C LEU A 112 2.16 -4.66 15.87
N LEU A 113 2.10 -4.32 17.16
CA LEU A 113 2.93 -3.30 17.78
C LEU A 113 4.41 -3.72 17.95
N SER A 114 4.71 -5.02 17.91
CA SER A 114 6.11 -5.48 17.90
C SER A 114 6.74 -5.32 16.51
N VAL A 115 5.95 -5.50 15.45
CA VAL A 115 6.38 -5.29 14.06
C VAL A 115 6.46 -3.80 13.73
N VAL A 116 5.40 -3.07 14.07
CA VAL A 116 5.27 -1.65 13.80
C VAL A 116 5.71 -0.93 15.07
N ARG A 117 6.93 -0.36 15.07
CA ARG A 117 7.59 0.31 16.21
C ARG A 117 6.86 1.60 16.66
N LEU A 118 5.57 1.50 16.93
CA LEU A 118 4.65 2.59 17.25
C LEU A 118 4.01 2.34 18.61
N LYS A 119 3.49 3.41 19.22
CA LYS A 119 2.78 3.31 20.49
C LYS A 119 1.35 2.80 20.24
N ARG A 120 0.85 1.95 21.14
CA ARG A 120 -0.53 1.42 21.09
C ARG A 120 -1.58 2.51 20.84
N ARG A 121 -1.45 3.63 21.56
CA ARG A 121 -2.37 4.79 21.47
C ARG A 121 -2.46 5.40 20.07
N ASP A 122 -1.39 5.31 19.28
CA ASP A 122 -1.37 5.88 17.93
C ASP A 122 -2.10 4.99 16.92
N VAL A 123 -2.05 3.67 17.10
CA VAL A 123 -2.73 2.71 16.22
C VAL A 123 -4.22 2.62 16.54
N THR A 124 -4.60 2.64 17.82
CA THR A 124 -6.01 2.50 18.25
C THR A 124 -6.86 3.76 18.02
N ARG A 125 -6.23 4.91 17.80
CA ARG A 125 -6.91 6.20 17.60
C ARG A 125 -7.09 6.52 16.11
N CYS A 126 -6.39 5.80 15.23
CA CYS A 126 -6.58 5.85 13.77
C CYS A 126 -7.83 5.05 13.38
#